data_AF-A0A496B2S9-F1
#
_entry.id   AF-A0A496B2S9-F1
#
_cell.length_a   1.000
_cell.length_b   1.000
_cell.length_c   1.000
_cell.angle_alpha   90.00
_cell.angle_beta   90.00
_cell.angle_gamma   90.00
#
_symmetry.space_group_name_H-M   'P 1'
#
loop_
_entity.id
_entity.type
_entity.pdbx_description
1 polymer ?
#
loop_
_entity_poly.entity_id
_entity_poly.type
_entity_poly.pdbx_seq_one_letter_code
_entity_poly.pdbx_strand_id
1 'polypeptide(L)'
;MPYCTVCKIQTDYEYDIALTNGDYLHYSCIIMLQMRKREIETVLQRQKPQLILSLFAPTEVAQQDIISEAEIKDLRAKLAKVRSLLTALYDHLPSWPPDWEERKQEIIRQNGSVCSHCDEETDVYLLHDIPIFEGGTNELNNLTLICAECYRGMYRDPNIFGNFTPNASQSEFAEPFSEIQSAIDNNQKIQFDYKKPSDKRWMTRVVVPERLLNIPNSRESGETLCVEGFCELRQDTRVFALERMQDLAVIED
;
A
#
# COMPACT_ATOMS: atom_id res chain seq x y z
N MET A 1 -7.34 -12.37 -22.77
CA MET A 1 -7.39 -11.11 -22.03
C MET A 1 -8.17 -11.35 -20.76
N PRO A 2 -7.66 -10.94 -19.60
CA PRO A 2 -8.33 -11.09 -18.33
C PRO A 2 -9.59 -10.21 -18.25
N TYR A 3 -10.41 -10.49 -17.25
CA TYR A 3 -11.63 -9.74 -16.96
C TYR A 3 -11.49 -9.11 -15.58
N CYS A 4 -11.97 -7.88 -15.45
CA CYS A 4 -11.99 -7.19 -14.16
C CYS A 4 -12.86 -7.96 -13.16
N THR A 5 -12.33 -8.21 -11.98
CA THR A 5 -13.01 -9.00 -10.95
C THR A 5 -14.30 -8.33 -10.44
N VAL A 6 -14.41 -7.00 -10.57
CA VAL A 6 -15.58 -6.21 -10.12
C VAL A 6 -16.66 -6.13 -11.21
N CYS A 7 -16.36 -5.59 -12.39
CA CYS A 7 -17.36 -5.31 -13.42
C CYS A 7 -17.52 -6.44 -14.46
N LYS A 8 -16.63 -7.43 -14.46
CA LYS A 8 -16.58 -8.53 -15.43
C LYS A 8 -16.44 -8.09 -16.90
N ILE A 9 -15.95 -6.87 -17.12
CA ILE A 9 -15.57 -6.34 -18.43
C ILE A 9 -14.09 -6.61 -18.68
N GLN A 10 -13.72 -6.77 -19.94
CA GLN A 10 -12.35 -7.02 -20.39
C GLN A 10 -11.40 -5.89 -19.96
N THR A 11 -10.17 -6.27 -19.63
CA THR A 11 -9.08 -5.40 -19.23
C THR A 11 -8.22 -5.04 -20.45
N ASP A 12 -7.78 -3.79 -20.56
CA ASP A 12 -6.94 -3.29 -21.65
C ASP A 12 -5.45 -3.12 -21.27
N TYR A 13 -5.06 -3.54 -20.06
CA TYR A 13 -3.70 -3.56 -19.49
C TYR A 13 -3.07 -2.18 -19.25
N GLU A 14 -3.43 -1.15 -20.02
CA GLU A 14 -2.81 0.18 -19.93
C GLU A 14 -3.20 0.93 -18.65
N TYR A 15 -4.37 0.63 -18.06
CA TYR A 15 -4.89 1.30 -16.86
C TYR A 15 -5.48 0.33 -15.81
N ASP A 16 -5.08 -0.94 -15.89
CA ASP A 16 -5.61 -2.01 -15.05
C ASP A 16 -4.61 -2.46 -14.00
N ILE A 17 -5.12 -2.68 -12.79
CA ILE A 17 -4.34 -3.16 -11.66
C ILE A 17 -4.28 -4.69 -11.75
N ALA A 18 -3.08 -5.25 -11.88
CA ALA A 18 -2.83 -6.66 -11.65
C ALA A 18 -2.75 -6.91 -10.13
N LEU A 19 -3.61 -7.78 -9.62
CA LEU A 19 -3.64 -8.19 -8.20
C LEU A 19 -2.66 -9.35 -7.97
N THR A 20 -2.14 -9.50 -6.75
CA THR A 20 -1.14 -10.53 -6.37
C THR A 20 -1.68 -11.96 -6.38
N ASN A 21 -2.99 -12.15 -6.60
CA ASN A 21 -3.63 -13.46 -6.78
C ASN A 21 -3.83 -13.81 -8.28
N GLY A 22 -3.33 -13.00 -9.21
CA GLY A 22 -3.51 -13.17 -10.66
C GLY A 22 -4.81 -12.62 -11.23
N ASP A 23 -5.69 -12.05 -10.39
CA ASP A 23 -6.86 -11.32 -10.87
C ASP A 23 -6.48 -9.93 -11.40
N TYR A 24 -7.44 -9.31 -12.07
CA TYR A 24 -7.30 -7.96 -12.61
C TYR A 24 -8.45 -7.07 -12.16
N LEU A 25 -8.18 -5.77 -12.07
CA LEU A 25 -9.09 -4.77 -11.54
C LEU A 25 -8.93 -3.46 -12.30
N HIS A 26 -10.02 -2.97 -12.91
CA HIS A 26 -10.01 -1.60 -13.45
C HIS A 26 -9.80 -0.59 -12.33
N TYR A 27 -8.91 0.38 -12.56
CA TYR A 27 -8.69 1.50 -11.64
C TYR A 27 -9.99 2.28 -11.36
N SER A 28 -10.87 2.42 -12.35
CA SER A 28 -12.18 3.04 -12.19
C SER A 28 -13.11 2.26 -11.25
N CYS A 29 -13.03 0.92 -11.25
CA CYS A 29 -13.89 0.08 -10.42
C CYS A 29 -13.57 0.24 -8.93
N ILE A 30 -12.29 0.28 -8.56
CA ILE A 30 -11.89 0.49 -7.16
C ILE A 30 -12.28 1.88 -6.67
N ILE A 31 -12.11 2.92 -7.50
CA ILE A 31 -12.56 4.28 -7.17
C ILE A 31 -14.07 4.31 -6.94
N MET A 32 -14.86 3.70 -7.82
CA MET A 32 -16.31 3.66 -7.68
C MET A 32 -16.75 2.96 -6.39
N LEU A 33 -16.08 1.88 -5.99
CA LEU A 33 -16.35 1.21 -4.72
C LEU A 33 -15.99 2.10 -3.51
N GLN A 34 -14.85 2.78 -3.56
CA GLN A 34 -14.43 3.72 -2.51
C GLN A 34 -15.39 4.91 -2.38
N MET A 35 -15.82 5.50 -3.51
CA MET A 35 -16.80 6.58 -3.53
C MET A 35 -18.12 6.12 -2.90
N ARG A 36 -18.62 4.95 -3.32
CA ARG A 36 -19.84 4.36 -2.75
C ARG A 36 -19.74 4.10 -1.25
N LYS A 37 -18.58 3.63 -0.76
CA LYS A 37 -18.30 3.49 0.68
C LYS A 37 -18.47 4.84 1.38
N ARG A 38 -17.79 5.88 0.89
CA ARG A 38 -17.83 7.24 1.48
C ARG A 38 -19.23 7.86 1.46
N GLU A 39 -19.97 7.69 0.38
CA GLU A 39 -21.35 8.18 0.25
C GLU A 39 -22.24 7.58 1.34
N ILE A 40 -22.21 6.25 1.49
CA ILE A 40 -23.01 5.56 2.51
C ILE A 40 -22.57 5.98 3.93
N GLU A 41 -21.26 6.06 4.18
CA GLU A 41 -20.72 6.52 5.47
C GLU A 41 -21.15 7.95 5.81
N THR A 42 -21.13 8.84 4.83
CA THR A 42 -21.55 10.25 4.99
C THR A 42 -23.03 10.32 5.36
N VAL A 43 -23.88 9.54 4.68
CA VAL A 43 -25.32 9.48 4.99
C VAL A 43 -25.54 8.95 6.40
N LEU A 44 -24.89 7.85 6.78
CA LEU A 44 -25.02 7.26 8.11
C LEU A 44 -24.47 8.17 9.22
N GLN A 45 -23.39 8.91 8.95
CA GLN A 45 -22.80 9.86 9.92
C GLN A 45 -23.72 11.04 10.17
N ARG A 46 -24.38 11.58 9.14
CA ARG A 46 -25.37 12.68 9.29
C ARG A 46 -26.57 12.32 10.16
N GLN A 47 -26.87 11.03 10.33
CA GLN A 47 -27.94 10.56 11.22
C GLN A 47 -27.53 10.49 12.71
N LYS A 48 -26.23 10.44 13.04
CA LYS A 48 -25.76 10.36 14.44
C LYS A 48 -26.00 11.65 15.28
N PRO A 49 -25.82 12.88 14.75
CA PRO A 49 -26.04 14.12 15.50
C PRO A 49 -27.48 14.35 15.97
N GLN A 50 -28.49 13.83 15.25
CA GLN A 50 -29.89 14.13 15.54
C GLN A 50 -30.47 13.32 16.72
N LEU A 51 -29.92 12.14 17.02
CA LEU A 51 -30.31 11.34 18.20
C LEU A 51 -29.90 11.98 19.54
N ILE A 52 -28.86 12.82 19.54
CA ILE A 52 -28.40 13.52 20.75
C ILE A 52 -29.20 14.81 20.97
N LEU A 53 -29.60 15.49 19.88
CA LEU A 53 -30.36 16.75 19.93
C LEU A 53 -31.86 16.54 20.22
N SER A 54 -32.45 15.41 19.81
CA SER A 54 -33.88 15.13 20.05
C SER A 54 -34.24 14.87 21.53
N LEU A 55 -33.25 14.71 22.40
CA LEU A 55 -33.45 14.48 23.84
C LEU A 55 -33.56 15.77 24.67
N PHE A 56 -33.21 16.95 24.12
CA PHE A 56 -32.98 18.15 24.94
C PHE A 56 -33.57 19.47 24.45
N ALA A 57 -34.32 19.55 23.34
CA ALA A 57 -35.00 20.80 22.98
C ALA A 57 -36.23 20.62 22.07
N PRO A 58 -37.32 21.37 22.29
CA PRO A 58 -38.37 21.55 21.31
C PRO A 58 -38.01 22.68 20.33
N THR A 59 -38.58 22.57 19.13
CA THR A 59 -38.75 23.55 18.04
C THR A 59 -37.63 23.78 17.00
N GLU A 60 -38.06 23.57 15.74
CA GLU A 60 -37.66 24.23 14.49
C GLU A 60 -36.18 24.17 14.10
N VAL A 61 -35.75 22.98 13.63
CA VAL A 61 -34.54 22.86 12.81
C VAL A 61 -34.94 22.18 11.51
N ALA A 62 -34.50 22.79 10.41
CA ALA A 62 -34.72 22.46 9.01
C ALA A 62 -35.15 21.01 8.70
N GLN A 63 -36.12 20.86 7.81
CA GLN A 63 -36.41 19.61 7.08
C GLN A 63 -35.13 19.10 6.39
N GLN A 64 -34.30 18.40 7.15
CA GLN A 64 -33.25 17.53 6.65
C GLN A 64 -33.87 16.14 6.62
N ASP A 65 -33.83 15.50 5.45
CA ASP A 65 -34.42 14.18 5.20
C ASP A 65 -33.96 13.16 6.25
N ILE A 66 -34.81 12.96 7.26
CA ILE A 66 -34.65 11.90 8.25
C ILE A 66 -35.01 10.61 7.52
N ILE A 67 -33.99 9.81 7.20
CA ILE A 67 -34.20 8.50 6.60
C ILE A 67 -34.71 7.51 7.65
N SER A 68 -35.57 6.61 7.23
CA SER A 68 -36.21 5.62 8.10
C SER A 68 -35.20 4.62 8.70
N GLU A 69 -35.56 4.00 9.82
CA GLU A 69 -34.74 2.94 10.43
C GLU A 69 -34.51 1.76 9.47
N ALA A 70 -35.49 1.46 8.61
CA ALA A 70 -35.37 0.45 7.57
C ALA A 70 -34.29 0.84 6.54
N GLU A 71 -34.24 2.10 6.12
CA GLU A 71 -33.20 2.62 5.22
C GLU A 71 -31.82 2.63 5.90
N ILE A 72 -31.73 2.99 7.18
CA ILE A 72 -30.47 2.90 7.94
C ILE A 72 -29.96 1.46 7.97
N LYS A 73 -30.84 0.49 8.22
CA LYS A 73 -30.50 -0.93 8.24
C LYS A 73 -30.02 -1.40 6.86
N ASP A 74 -30.71 -1.02 5.79
CA ASP A 74 -30.32 -1.32 4.42
C ASP A 74 -28.96 -0.69 4.04
N LEU A 75 -28.74 0.58 4.38
CA LEU A 75 -27.46 1.26 4.16
C LEU A 75 -26.32 0.59 4.91
N ARG A 76 -26.53 0.16 6.16
CA ARG A 76 -25.53 -0.61 6.93
C ARG A 76 -25.20 -1.94 6.25
N ALA A 77 -26.20 -2.65 5.74
CA ALA A 77 -25.98 -3.89 5.00
C ALA A 77 -25.21 -3.65 3.69
N LYS A 78 -25.56 -2.60 2.94
CA LYS A 78 -24.83 -2.18 1.73
C LYS A 78 -23.39 -1.80 2.05
N LEU A 79 -23.15 -1.04 3.13
CA LEU A 79 -21.82 -0.67 3.57
C LEU A 79 -20.98 -1.90 3.94
N ALA A 80 -21.55 -2.85 4.67
CA ALA A 80 -20.87 -4.10 5.01
C ALA A 80 -20.46 -4.88 3.76
N LYS A 81 -21.34 -4.97 2.75
CA LYS A 81 -21.03 -5.60 1.48
C LYS A 81 -19.91 -4.90 0.71
N VAL A 82 -19.96 -3.57 0.62
CA VAL A 82 -18.92 -2.78 -0.06
C VAL A 82 -17.57 -2.91 0.67
N ARG A 83 -17.56 -2.86 2.00
CA ARG A 83 -16.34 -3.05 2.80
C ARG A 83 -15.75 -4.44 2.59
N SER A 84 -16.57 -5.49 2.65
CA SER A 84 -16.10 -6.86 2.39
C SER A 84 -15.48 -7.02 1.00
N LEU A 85 -16.08 -6.41 -0.03
CA LEU A 85 -15.51 -6.42 -1.38
C LEU A 85 -14.20 -5.64 -1.46
N LEU A 86 -14.14 -4.45 -0.86
CA LEU A 86 -12.91 -3.64 -0.83
C LEU A 86 -11.79 -4.38 -0.10
N THR A 87 -12.06 -4.98 1.06
CA THR A 87 -11.06 -5.76 1.81
C THR A 87 -10.49 -6.90 0.96
N ALA A 88 -11.34 -7.68 0.28
CA ALA A 88 -10.87 -8.76 -0.59
C ALA A 88 -10.02 -8.27 -1.77
N LEU A 89 -10.28 -7.08 -2.31
CA LEU A 89 -9.43 -6.46 -3.33
C LEU A 89 -8.11 -5.97 -2.74
N TYR A 90 -8.18 -5.34 -1.57
CA TYR A 90 -7.04 -4.78 -0.86
C TYR A 90 -6.07 -5.84 -0.37
N ASP A 91 -6.55 -7.03 -0.01
CA ASP A 91 -5.74 -8.18 0.36
C ASP A 91 -4.72 -8.57 -0.71
N HIS A 92 -5.05 -8.31 -1.99
CA HIS A 92 -4.20 -8.63 -3.13
C HIS A 92 -3.73 -7.40 -3.91
N LEU A 93 -3.90 -6.19 -3.36
CA LEU A 93 -3.39 -4.99 -4.00
C LEU A 93 -1.85 -5.04 -4.03
N PRO A 94 -1.20 -4.75 -5.17
CA PRO A 94 0.26 -4.80 -5.29
C PRO A 94 0.98 -3.62 -4.59
N SER A 95 0.30 -2.98 -3.63
CA SER A 95 0.74 -1.83 -2.88
C SER A 95 -0.02 -1.77 -1.55
N TRP A 96 0.37 -0.81 -0.69
CA TRP A 96 -0.31 -0.59 0.59
C TRP A 96 -1.78 -0.20 0.36
N PRO A 97 -2.73 -0.94 0.93
CA PRO A 97 -4.13 -0.66 0.72
C PRO A 97 -4.59 0.57 1.51
N PRO A 98 -5.61 1.30 1.03
CA PRO A 98 -6.18 2.44 1.74
C PRO A 98 -6.74 2.16 3.14
N ASP A 99 -6.88 0.90 3.55
CA ASP A 99 -7.33 0.49 4.88
C ASP A 99 -6.19 -0.01 5.79
N TRP A 100 -4.95 0.39 5.49
CA TRP A 100 -3.76 -0.06 6.21
C TRP A 100 -3.80 0.23 7.71
N GLU A 101 -4.26 1.41 8.09
CA GLU A 101 -4.40 1.77 9.51
C GLU A 101 -5.48 0.93 10.18
N GLU A 102 -6.61 0.64 9.51
CA GLU A 102 -7.61 -0.27 10.03
C GLU A 102 -7.05 -1.69 10.25
N ARG A 103 -6.18 -2.18 9.35
CA ARG A 103 -5.47 -3.47 9.53
C ARG A 103 -4.55 -3.44 10.73
N LYS A 104 -3.75 -2.38 10.89
CA LYS A 104 -2.89 -2.19 12.06
C LYS A 104 -3.69 -2.21 13.37
N GLN A 105 -4.79 -1.46 13.41
CA GLN A 105 -5.67 -1.41 14.58
C GLN A 105 -6.36 -2.74 14.87
N GLU A 106 -6.59 -3.58 13.86
CA GLU A 106 -7.08 -4.94 14.05
C GLU A 106 -6.05 -5.82 14.75
N ILE A 107 -4.79 -5.83 14.29
CA ILE A 107 -3.73 -6.64 14.91
C ILE A 107 -3.42 -6.15 16.32
N ILE A 108 -3.39 -4.82 16.55
CA ILE A 108 -3.23 -4.25 17.90
C ILE A 108 -4.36 -4.70 18.83
N ARG A 109 -5.61 -4.79 18.33
CA ARG A 109 -6.73 -5.26 19.15
C ARG A 109 -6.60 -6.74 19.51
N GLN A 110 -5.98 -7.54 18.67
CA GLN A 110 -5.79 -8.98 18.88
C GLN A 110 -4.59 -9.27 19.80
N ASN A 111 -3.49 -8.55 19.62
CA ASN A 111 -2.18 -8.89 20.21
C ASN A 111 -1.62 -7.82 21.16
N GLY A 112 -2.29 -6.67 21.30
CA GLY A 112 -1.74 -5.49 21.95
C GLY A 112 -0.74 -4.75 21.06
N SER A 113 -0.23 -3.61 21.55
CA SER A 113 0.80 -2.83 20.86
C SER A 113 2.20 -3.35 21.17
N VAL A 114 2.42 -4.65 20.93
CA VAL A 114 3.66 -5.36 21.28
C VAL A 114 4.47 -5.67 20.03
N CYS A 115 5.77 -5.39 20.08
CA CYS A 115 6.70 -5.71 19.00
C CYS A 115 6.92 -7.23 18.91
N SER A 116 6.70 -7.82 17.74
CA SER A 116 6.88 -9.26 17.49
C SER A 116 8.34 -9.73 17.50
N HIS A 117 9.31 -8.82 17.56
CA HIS A 117 10.74 -9.16 17.59
C HIS A 117 11.37 -9.04 18.99
N CYS A 118 10.99 -8.01 19.77
CA CYS A 118 11.58 -7.77 21.10
C CYS A 118 10.59 -7.89 22.26
N ASP A 119 9.32 -8.19 21.96
CA ASP A 119 8.24 -8.36 22.94
C ASP A 119 7.95 -7.12 23.83
N GLU A 120 8.46 -5.95 23.44
CA GLU A 120 8.22 -4.69 24.16
C GLU A 120 6.90 -4.05 23.74
N GLU A 121 6.15 -3.53 24.72
CA GLU A 121 4.95 -2.72 24.48
C GLU A 121 5.34 -1.30 24.10
N THR A 122 5.09 -0.90 22.86
CA THR A 122 5.59 0.37 22.30
C THR A 122 4.79 0.81 21.08
N ASP A 123 5.16 1.94 20.49
CA ASP A 123 4.65 2.37 19.20
C ASP A 123 5.17 1.42 18.10
N VAL A 124 4.24 0.69 17.51
CA VAL A 124 4.51 -0.34 16.50
C VAL A 124 4.14 0.14 15.09
N TYR A 125 4.82 -0.43 14.11
CA TYR A 125 4.54 -0.34 12.68
C TYR A 125 3.99 -1.69 12.21
N LEU A 126 3.24 -1.66 11.12
CA LEU A 126 2.76 -2.85 10.44
C LEU A 126 3.76 -3.18 9.32
N LEU A 127 4.27 -4.40 9.33
CA LEU A 127 5.23 -4.91 8.35
C LEU A 127 4.68 -6.20 7.72
N HIS A 128 4.98 -6.44 6.45
CA HIS A 128 4.71 -7.74 5.84
C HIS A 128 5.74 -8.79 6.27
N ASP A 129 5.29 -9.98 6.66
CA ASP A 129 6.17 -11.13 6.94
C ASP A 129 6.80 -11.66 5.65
N ILE A 130 6.00 -11.80 4.59
CA ILE A 130 6.45 -12.03 3.22
C ILE A 130 6.17 -10.74 2.45
N PRO A 131 7.18 -10.02 1.93
CA PRO A 131 6.95 -8.80 1.17
C PRO A 131 6.11 -9.05 -0.08
N ILE A 132 5.32 -8.05 -0.50
CA ILE A 132 4.43 -8.13 -1.68
C ILE A 132 5.18 -8.57 -2.95
N PHE A 133 6.40 -8.05 -3.17
CA PHE A 133 7.20 -8.39 -4.34
C PHE A 133 7.75 -9.83 -4.31
N GLU A 134 7.72 -10.51 -3.16
CA GLU A 134 8.07 -11.93 -3.01
C GLU A 134 6.84 -12.85 -3.11
N GLY A 135 5.67 -12.30 -3.45
CA GLY A 135 4.40 -13.01 -3.49
C GLY A 135 3.59 -12.92 -2.20
N GLY A 136 3.96 -12.02 -1.29
CA GLY A 136 3.16 -11.70 -0.12
C GLY A 136 1.84 -11.01 -0.45
N THR A 137 0.95 -10.99 0.54
CA THR A 137 -0.38 -10.36 0.47
C THR A 137 -0.52 -9.30 1.55
N ASN A 138 -1.52 -8.44 1.43
CA ASN A 138 -1.87 -7.52 2.53
C ASN A 138 -2.70 -8.20 3.62
N GLU A 139 -3.18 -9.43 3.41
CA GLU A 139 -3.95 -10.20 4.40
C GLU A 139 -3.33 -10.15 5.81
N LEU A 140 -4.16 -10.10 6.85
CA LEU A 140 -3.72 -9.95 8.25
C LEU A 140 -2.75 -11.04 8.72
N ASN A 141 -2.81 -12.24 8.13
CA ASN A 141 -1.94 -13.39 8.44
C ASN A 141 -0.50 -13.21 7.92
N ASN A 142 -0.27 -12.26 7.01
CA ASN A 142 1.02 -11.92 6.44
C ASN A 142 1.56 -10.61 7.03
N LEU A 143 0.96 -10.13 8.13
CA LEU A 143 1.27 -8.85 8.73
C LEU A 143 1.69 -9.02 10.19
N THR A 144 2.76 -8.32 10.55
CA THR A 144 3.34 -8.35 11.89
C THR A 144 3.56 -6.95 12.45
N LEU A 145 3.63 -6.84 13.77
CA LEU A 145 3.86 -5.58 14.47
C LEU A 145 5.33 -5.47 14.85
N ILE A 146 5.98 -4.37 14.48
CA ILE A 146 7.41 -4.17 14.78
C ILE A 146 7.68 -2.76 15.29
N CYS A 147 8.53 -2.61 16.30
CA CYS A 147 8.92 -1.29 16.81
C CYS A 147 9.96 -0.61 15.90
N ALA A 148 10.07 0.72 16.00
CA ALA A 148 11.04 1.50 15.23
C ALA A 148 12.50 1.02 15.41
N GLU A 149 12.84 0.48 16.57
CA GLU A 149 14.21 0.03 16.88
C GLU A 149 14.54 -1.30 16.21
N CYS A 150 13.71 -2.33 16.42
CA CYS A 150 13.86 -3.63 15.78
C CYS A 150 13.84 -3.48 14.26
N TYR A 151 12.90 -2.68 13.76
CA TYR A 151 12.80 -2.39 12.34
C TYR A 151 14.08 -1.77 11.76
N ARG A 152 14.63 -0.72 12.38
CA ARG A 152 15.91 -0.12 11.95
C ARG A 152 17.09 -1.09 12.08
N GLY A 153 16.99 -2.04 13.01
CA GLY A 153 17.95 -3.13 13.20
C GLY A 153 18.00 -4.08 12.00
N MET A 154 16.86 -4.37 11.35
CA MET A 154 16.79 -5.26 10.18
C MET A 154 17.69 -4.81 9.03
N TYR A 155 17.92 -3.49 8.88
CA TYR A 155 18.78 -2.94 7.82
C TYR A 155 20.28 -3.03 8.10
N ARG A 156 20.68 -3.41 9.32
CA ARG A 156 22.08 -3.58 9.72
C ARG A 156 22.54 -5.04 9.64
N ASP A 157 21.63 -6.00 9.59
CA ASP A 157 21.94 -7.41 9.41
C ASP A 157 21.46 -7.88 8.02
N PRO A 158 22.40 -8.13 7.07
CA PRO A 158 22.05 -8.57 5.72
C PRO A 158 21.42 -9.97 5.64
N ASN A 159 21.32 -10.72 6.76
CA ASN A 159 20.80 -12.10 6.76
C ASN A 159 19.32 -12.23 7.15
N ILE A 160 18.61 -11.13 7.42
CA ILE A 160 17.22 -11.21 7.95
C ILE A 160 16.18 -11.36 6.83
N PHE A 161 16.46 -10.89 5.62
CA PHE A 161 15.69 -11.21 4.43
C PHE A 161 16.43 -12.33 3.71
N GLY A 162 16.02 -13.58 3.96
CA GLY A 162 16.67 -14.76 3.41
C GLY A 162 16.92 -14.64 1.90
N ASN A 163 18.00 -15.29 1.44
CA ASN A 163 18.45 -15.28 0.04
C ASN A 163 17.26 -15.36 -0.95
N PHE A 164 17.07 -14.27 -1.67
CA PHE A 164 15.91 -14.03 -2.53
C PHE A 164 16.05 -14.73 -3.89
N THR A 165 14.93 -15.28 -4.39
CA THR A 165 14.72 -15.59 -5.81
C THR A 165 13.31 -15.11 -6.20
N PRO A 166 13.17 -14.14 -7.12
CA PRO A 166 11.88 -13.53 -7.46
C PRO A 166 10.95 -14.47 -8.23
N ASN A 167 9.65 -14.43 -7.92
CA ASN A 167 8.59 -14.84 -8.85
C ASN A 167 7.98 -13.60 -9.51
N ALA A 168 8.31 -13.41 -10.78
CA ALA A 168 8.19 -12.18 -11.55
C ALA A 168 6.78 -11.86 -12.10
N SER A 169 5.71 -11.97 -11.31
CA SER A 169 4.38 -11.60 -11.81
C SER A 169 3.52 -10.90 -10.77
N GLN A 170 3.14 -9.64 -11.06
CA GLN A 170 1.97 -8.89 -10.51
C GLN A 170 2.28 -7.66 -9.62
N SER A 171 3.09 -6.71 -10.09
CA SER A 171 3.20 -5.37 -9.49
C SER A 171 3.53 -4.33 -10.59
N GLU A 172 3.04 -3.08 -10.48
CA GLU A 172 3.50 -1.96 -11.35
C GLU A 172 5.00 -1.68 -11.18
N PHE A 173 5.56 -2.13 -10.07
CA PHE A 173 6.99 -2.14 -9.82
C PHE A 173 7.65 -3.48 -10.20
N ALA A 174 6.91 -4.49 -10.68
CA ALA A 174 7.50 -5.79 -11.03
C ALA A 174 8.50 -5.67 -12.17
N GLU A 175 8.22 -4.83 -13.18
CA GLU A 175 9.16 -4.55 -14.26
C GLU A 175 10.39 -3.79 -13.73
N PRO A 176 10.27 -2.60 -13.09
CA PRO A 176 11.42 -1.92 -12.49
C PRO A 176 12.21 -2.78 -11.49
N PHE A 177 11.51 -3.54 -10.66
CA PHE A 177 12.11 -4.44 -9.68
C PHE A 177 12.88 -5.56 -10.38
N SER A 178 12.28 -6.24 -11.36
CA SER A 178 12.92 -7.33 -12.10
C SER A 178 14.12 -6.83 -12.89
N GLU A 179 14.03 -5.65 -13.50
CA GLU A 179 15.16 -5.04 -14.21
C GLU A 179 16.30 -4.68 -13.27
N ILE A 180 16.00 -4.04 -12.14
CA ILE A 180 17.01 -3.69 -11.15
C ILE A 180 17.61 -4.94 -10.51
N GLN A 181 16.80 -5.95 -10.18
CA GLN A 181 17.28 -7.21 -9.63
C GLN A 181 18.18 -7.94 -10.64
N SER A 182 17.78 -8.01 -11.91
CA SER A 182 18.63 -8.54 -12.98
C SER A 182 19.94 -7.76 -13.10
N ALA A 183 19.90 -6.44 -12.98
CA ALA A 183 21.11 -5.63 -13.02
C ALA A 183 22.04 -5.89 -11.81
N ILE A 184 21.48 -6.10 -10.61
CA ILE A 184 22.24 -6.53 -9.42
C ILE A 184 22.89 -7.89 -9.68
N ASP A 185 22.12 -8.88 -10.12
CA ASP A 185 22.58 -10.26 -10.30
C ASP A 185 23.68 -10.38 -11.39
N ASN A 186 23.60 -9.54 -12.43
CA ASN A 186 24.55 -9.50 -13.53
C ASN A 186 25.64 -8.43 -13.36
N ASN A 187 25.67 -7.72 -12.21
CA ASN A 187 26.61 -6.65 -11.92
C ASN A 187 26.65 -5.56 -13.01
N GLN A 188 25.47 -5.20 -13.52
CA GLN A 188 25.24 -4.18 -14.56
C GLN A 188 24.81 -2.86 -13.93
N LYS A 189 24.98 -1.77 -14.67
CA LYS A 189 24.53 -0.43 -14.25
C LYS A 189 23.07 -0.22 -14.62
N ILE A 190 22.41 0.64 -13.86
CA ILE A 190 21.08 1.16 -14.20
C ILE A 190 21.15 2.66 -14.43
N GLN A 191 20.42 3.12 -15.43
CA GLN A 191 20.19 4.53 -15.71
C GLN A 191 18.71 4.84 -15.54
N PHE A 192 18.39 5.95 -14.88
CA PHE A 192 17.02 6.41 -14.71
C PHE A 192 16.96 7.91 -14.45
N ASP A 193 15.82 8.53 -14.78
CA ASP A 193 15.52 9.90 -14.39
C ASP A 193 14.90 9.94 -12.99
N TYR A 194 15.44 10.81 -12.13
CA TYR A 194 15.03 10.89 -10.72
C TYR A 194 14.65 12.31 -10.30
N LYS A 195 13.53 12.44 -9.58
CA LYS A 195 13.04 13.73 -9.07
C LYS A 195 12.86 13.72 -7.56
N LYS A 196 13.72 14.46 -6.82
CA LYS A 196 13.58 14.68 -5.36
C LYS A 196 12.40 15.62 -5.02
N PRO A 197 11.90 15.64 -3.76
CA PRO A 197 10.69 16.41 -3.44
C PRO A 197 10.96 17.90 -3.53
N SER A 198 12.19 18.28 -3.23
CA SER A 198 12.72 19.64 -3.34
C SER A 198 13.01 20.08 -4.77
N ASP A 199 13.07 19.15 -5.72
CA ASP A 199 13.63 19.42 -7.04
C ASP A 199 12.52 19.78 -8.04
N LYS A 200 12.73 20.88 -8.77
CA LYS A 200 11.81 21.35 -9.81
C LYS A 200 11.97 20.60 -11.14
N ARG A 201 13.05 19.83 -11.29
CA ARG A 201 13.43 19.15 -12.54
C ARG A 201 13.82 17.71 -12.27
N TRP A 202 13.60 16.87 -13.27
CA TRP A 202 14.17 15.53 -13.35
C TRP A 202 15.68 15.62 -13.56
N MET A 203 16.40 14.65 -13.01
CA MET A 203 17.83 14.52 -13.26
C MET A 203 18.17 13.06 -13.48
N THR A 204 18.89 12.79 -14.56
CA THR A 204 19.40 11.45 -14.86
C THR A 204 20.41 10.99 -13.81
N ARG A 205 20.33 9.72 -13.45
CA ARG A 205 21.21 9.01 -12.52
C ARG A 205 21.74 7.79 -13.23
N VAL A 206 23.02 7.51 -13.01
CA VAL A 206 23.64 6.22 -13.29
C VAL A 206 24.08 5.65 -11.94
N VAL A 207 23.65 4.42 -11.68
CA VAL A 207 23.85 3.74 -10.39
C VAL A 207 24.33 2.32 -10.67
N VAL A 208 25.33 1.88 -9.91
CA VAL A 208 25.66 0.45 -9.77
C VAL A 208 24.78 -0.06 -8.62
N PRO A 209 23.68 -0.78 -8.90
CA PRO A 209 22.75 -1.20 -7.86
C PRO A 209 23.39 -2.32 -7.02
N GLU A 210 23.22 -2.24 -5.71
CA GLU A 210 23.76 -3.24 -4.77
C GLU A 210 22.65 -4.11 -4.18
N ARG A 211 21.51 -3.51 -3.83
CA ARG A 211 20.33 -4.22 -3.32
C ARG A 211 19.05 -3.40 -3.43
N LEU A 212 17.92 -4.10 -3.39
CA LEU A 212 16.58 -3.53 -3.21
C LEU A 212 16.18 -3.62 -1.73
N LEU A 213 15.51 -2.60 -1.21
CA LEU A 213 15.05 -2.54 0.18
C LEU A 213 13.82 -1.64 0.34
N ASN A 214 13.03 -1.86 1.39
CA ASN A 214 11.97 -0.94 1.78
C ASN A 214 12.49 0.10 2.80
N ILE A 215 12.01 1.35 2.75
CA ILE A 215 12.36 2.38 3.73
C ILE A 215 11.09 2.98 4.36
N PRO A 216 10.96 3.09 5.69
CA PRO A 216 9.82 3.71 6.34
C PRO A 216 9.69 5.17 5.97
N ASN A 217 8.48 5.55 5.65
CA ASN A 217 8.11 6.94 5.50
C ASN A 217 7.77 7.52 6.87
N SER A 218 8.57 8.48 7.33
CA SER A 218 8.48 9.06 8.68
C SER A 218 7.19 9.85 8.95
N ARG A 219 6.32 10.02 7.96
CA ARG A 219 5.12 10.88 8.03
C ARG A 219 3.80 10.13 8.07
N GLU A 220 3.70 8.91 7.54
CA GLU A 220 2.39 8.31 7.22
C GLU A 220 2.30 6.78 7.42
N SER A 221 3.14 6.18 8.27
CA SER A 221 3.02 4.73 8.59
C SER A 221 2.98 3.83 7.34
N GLY A 222 4.01 3.92 6.50
CA GLY A 222 4.20 3.05 5.32
C GLY A 222 5.69 2.92 4.96
N GLU A 223 6.01 2.08 3.99
CA GLU A 223 7.38 1.93 3.45
C GLU A 223 7.44 2.23 1.96
N THR A 224 8.60 2.73 1.52
CA THR A 224 8.90 3.06 0.14
C THR A 224 9.94 2.07 -0.39
N LEU A 225 9.60 1.33 -1.43
CA LEU A 225 10.56 0.45 -2.11
C LEU A 225 11.65 1.29 -2.77
N CYS A 226 12.89 0.94 -2.50
CA CYS A 226 14.07 1.67 -2.91
C CYS A 226 15.16 0.74 -3.44
N VAL A 227 16.02 1.27 -4.30
CA VAL A 227 17.32 0.68 -4.63
C VAL A 227 18.42 1.42 -3.89
N GLU A 228 19.33 0.69 -3.28
CA GLU A 228 20.61 1.19 -2.79
C GLU A 228 21.71 0.82 -3.78
N GLY A 229 22.62 1.76 -4.04
CA GLY A 229 23.77 1.51 -4.89
C GLY A 229 24.69 2.71 -5.02
N PHE A 230 25.86 2.49 -5.63
CA PHE A 230 26.85 3.53 -5.88
C PHE A 230 26.39 4.47 -7.01
N CYS A 231 26.15 5.74 -6.71
CA CYS A 231 25.73 6.74 -7.69
C CYS A 231 26.91 7.49 -8.29
N GLU A 232 27.15 7.34 -9.59
CA GLU A 232 28.30 7.95 -10.27
C GLU A 232 28.26 9.48 -10.24
N LEU A 233 27.08 10.09 -10.36
CA LEU A 233 26.97 11.55 -10.31
C LEU A 233 27.41 12.12 -8.94
N ARG A 234 27.23 11.34 -7.87
CA ARG A 234 27.53 11.77 -6.49
C ARG A 234 28.81 11.15 -5.93
N GLN A 235 29.39 10.17 -6.63
CA GLN A 235 30.57 9.43 -6.22
C GLN A 235 30.42 8.81 -4.81
N ASP A 236 29.23 8.29 -4.52
CA ASP A 236 28.89 7.78 -3.19
C ASP A 236 27.65 6.87 -3.24
N THR A 237 27.49 6.00 -2.24
CA THR A 237 26.32 5.11 -2.09
C THR A 237 25.08 5.91 -1.72
N ARG A 238 23.98 5.67 -2.43
CA ARG A 238 22.72 6.42 -2.28
C ARG A 238 21.54 5.48 -2.39
N VAL A 239 20.45 5.89 -1.75
CA VAL A 239 19.16 5.20 -1.83
C VAL A 239 18.18 6.03 -2.65
N PHE A 240 17.50 5.37 -3.58
CA PHE A 240 16.56 5.97 -4.52
C PHE A 240 15.23 5.23 -4.44
N ALA A 241 14.14 5.96 -4.20
CA ALA A 241 12.80 5.40 -4.16
C ALA A 241 12.28 5.13 -5.58
N LEU A 242 11.79 3.91 -5.83
CA LEU A 242 11.37 3.46 -7.17
C LEU A 242 10.18 4.26 -7.70
N GLU A 243 9.23 4.66 -6.84
CA GLU A 243 8.08 5.52 -7.19
C GLU A 243 8.47 6.88 -7.81
N ARG A 244 9.76 7.24 -7.74
CA ARG A 244 10.31 8.53 -8.19
C ARG A 244 11.26 8.38 -9.37
N MET A 245 11.33 7.19 -9.94
CA MET A 245 12.11 6.87 -11.13
C MET A 245 11.21 6.94 -12.35
N GLN A 246 11.80 7.36 -13.46
CA GLN A 246 11.21 7.28 -14.79
C GLN A 246 12.32 6.87 -15.77
N ASP A 247 11.91 6.32 -16.92
CA ASP A 247 12.83 5.94 -18.00
C ASP A 247 14.00 5.06 -17.52
N LEU A 248 13.67 4.05 -16.70
CA LEU A 248 14.64 3.06 -16.22
C LEU A 248 15.18 2.26 -17.42
N ALA A 249 16.48 2.08 -17.45
CA ALA A 249 17.17 1.22 -18.41
C ALA A 249 18.38 0.56 -17.74
N VAL A 250 18.56 -0.73 -18.00
CA VAL A 250 19.83 -1.42 -17.70
C VAL A 250 20.83 -1.05 -18.79
N ILE A 251 22.02 -0.61 -18.38
CA ILE A 251 23.09 -0.21 -19.30
C ILE A 251 24.35 -1.03 -19.03
N GLU A 252 25.05 -1.36 -20.11
CA GLU A 252 26.38 -1.96 -20.05
C GLU A 252 27.44 -0.87 -19.80
N ASP A 253 28.60 -1.29 -19.28
CA ASP A 253 29.77 -0.42 -19.09
C ASP A 253 30.34 0.15 -20.40
#